data_AF-A0A1I7B256-F1
#
_entry.id   AF-A0A1I7B256-F1
#
_cell.length_a   1.000
_cell.length_b   1.000
_cell.length_c   1.000
_cell.angle_alpha   90.00
_cell.angle_beta   90.00
_cell.angle_gamma   90.00
#
_symmetry.space_group_name_H-M   'P 1'
#
loop_
_entity.id
_entity.type
_entity.pdbx_description
1 polymer ?
#
loop_
_entity_poly.entity_id
_entity_poly.type
_entity_poly.pdbx_seq_one_letter_code
_entity_poly.pdbx_strand_id
1 'polypeptide(L)'
;MANVNQIREHMEVIGADGVHVGTVDKVEGHRIKLTRNDSGMGAHKGHHHYISTSLVAELEGNKVRLSANADVAVTFEEEADGK
;
A
#
# COMPACT_ATOMS: atom_id res chain seq x y z
N MET A 1 15.60 6.87 -0.35
CA MET A 1 14.68 5.82 -0.84
C MET A 1 14.65 4.74 0.22
N ALA A 2 13.47 4.45 0.80
CA ALA A 2 13.32 3.33 1.71
C ALA A 2 13.75 2.04 1.00
N ASN A 3 14.39 1.13 1.73
CA ASN A 3 14.87 -0.11 1.14
C ASN A 3 13.69 -1.06 0.96
N VAL A 4 13.06 -1.01 -0.23
CA VAL A 4 11.83 -1.76 -0.58
C VAL A 4 12.00 -3.27 -0.34
N ASN A 5 13.23 -3.78 -0.41
CA ASN A 5 13.57 -5.18 -0.11
C ASN A 5 13.25 -5.61 1.34
N GLN A 6 13.02 -4.66 2.24
CA GLN A 6 12.64 -4.92 3.63
C GLN A 6 11.12 -5.00 3.82
N ILE A 7 10.32 -4.65 2.81
CA ILE A 7 8.86 -4.78 2.86
C ILE A 7 8.51 -6.26 2.77
N ARG A 8 7.75 -6.73 3.76
CA ARG A 8 7.35 -8.13 3.91
C ARG A 8 5.85 -8.25 3.88
N GLU A 9 5.39 -9.45 3.53
CA GLU A 9 3.99 -9.83 3.65
C GLU A 9 3.50 -9.56 5.08
N HIS A 10 2.23 -9.19 5.21
CA HIS A 10 1.56 -8.85 6.48
C HIS A 10 2.04 -7.57 7.18
N MET A 11 2.95 -6.78 6.58
CA MET A 11 3.22 -5.44 7.09
C MET A 11 2.00 -4.53 6.90
N GLU A 12 1.77 -3.66 7.88
CA GLU A 12 0.72 -2.64 7.80
C GLU A 12 1.18 -1.50 6.89
N VAL A 13 0.34 -1.02 5.99
CA VAL A 13 0.58 0.18 5.18
C VAL A 13 -0.21 1.33 5.76
N ILE A 14 0.48 2.42 6.08
CA ILE A 14 -0.10 3.61 6.69
C ILE A 14 0.22 4.86 5.86
N GLY A 15 -0.69 5.83 5.87
CA GLY A 15 -0.44 7.16 5.31
C GLY A 15 0.59 7.94 6.13
N ALA A 16 1.02 9.08 5.59
CA ALA A 16 1.89 10.03 6.30
C ALA A 16 1.27 10.53 7.61
N ASP A 17 -0.07 10.61 7.66
CA ASP A 17 -0.91 10.90 8.82
C ASP A 17 -1.00 9.76 9.85
N GLY A 18 -0.41 8.60 9.55
CA GLY A 18 -0.47 7.39 10.38
C GLY A 18 -1.77 6.62 10.29
N VAL A 19 -2.69 7.02 9.39
CA VAL A 19 -3.96 6.33 9.17
C VAL A 19 -3.73 5.06 8.35
N HIS A 20 -4.44 4.00 8.69
CA HIS A 20 -4.36 2.72 8.00
C HIS A 20 -4.83 2.83 6.54
N VAL A 21 -4.02 2.32 5.61
CA VAL A 21 -4.33 2.24 4.17
C VAL A 21 -4.62 0.80 3.76
N GLY A 22 -3.83 -0.15 4.28
CA GLY A 22 -4.04 -1.56 4.02
C GLY A 22 -2.95 -2.46 4.60
N THR A 23 -2.92 -3.71 4.16
CA THR A 23 -1.90 -4.70 4.57
C THR A 23 -1.20 -5.26 3.35
N VAL A 24 0.12 -5.44 3.42
CA VAL A 24 0.91 -6.03 2.33
C VAL A 24 0.53 -7.50 2.11
N ASP A 25 0.07 -7.81 0.90
CA ASP A 25 -0.03 -9.18 0.39
C ASP A 25 1.36 -9.64 -0.06
N LYS A 26 1.99 -8.89 -0.98
CA LYS A 26 3.37 -9.11 -1.45
C LYS A 26 3.89 -7.89 -2.21
N VAL A 27 5.19 -7.88 -2.52
CA VAL A 27 5.78 -6.90 -3.45
C VAL A 27 5.91 -7.54 -4.83
N GLU A 28 5.38 -6.87 -5.86
CA GLU A 28 5.48 -7.27 -7.26
C GLU A 28 6.19 -6.19 -8.06
N GLY A 29 7.45 -6.43 -8.42
CA GLY A 29 8.28 -5.45 -9.12
C GLY A 29 8.46 -4.18 -8.29
N HIS A 30 7.90 -3.06 -8.76
CA HIS A 30 7.94 -1.76 -8.08
C HIS A 30 6.63 -1.38 -7.39
N ARG A 31 5.75 -2.35 -7.13
CA ARG A 31 4.44 -2.13 -6.51
C ARG A 31 4.23 -3.05 -5.32
N ILE A 32 3.56 -2.52 -4.30
CA ILE A 32 3.11 -3.23 -3.13
C ILE A 32 1.68 -3.66 -3.40
N LYS A 33 1.44 -4.97 -3.49
CA LYS A 33 0.12 -5.53 -3.60
C LYS A 33 -0.52 -5.56 -2.21
N LEU A 34 -1.71 -5.00 -2.07
CA LEU A 34 -2.48 -5.04 -0.83
C LEU A 34 -3.33 -6.31 -0.76
N THR A 35 -3.57 -6.78 0.47
CA THR A 35 -4.46 -7.92 0.70
C THR A 35 -5.88 -7.56 0.29
N ARG A 36 -6.59 -8.51 -0.31
CA ARG A 36 -7.95 -8.29 -0.83
C ARG A 36 -8.93 -7.80 0.23
N ASN A 37 -8.72 -8.17 1.49
CA ASN A 37 -9.59 -7.78 2.59
C ASN A 37 -9.37 -6.32 3.04
N ASP A 38 -8.19 -5.75 2.74
CA ASP A 38 -7.84 -4.35 3.01
C ASP A 38 -7.88 -3.47 1.76
N SER A 39 -8.15 -4.05 0.59
CA SER A 39 -8.32 -3.31 -0.65
C SER A 39 -9.62 -2.51 -0.65
N GLY A 40 -9.57 -1.26 -0.17
CA GLY A 40 -10.58 -0.23 -0.33
C GLY A 40 -11.94 -0.47 0.36
N MET A 41 -12.59 0.63 0.75
CA MET A 41 -14.02 0.63 1.12
C MET A 41 -14.85 1.21 -0.04
N GLY A 42 -15.98 0.58 -0.38
CA GLY A 42 -16.90 1.08 -1.41
C GLY A 42 -16.73 0.41 -2.79
N ALA A 43 -16.66 1.20 -3.86
CA ALA A 43 -16.77 0.72 -5.26
C ALA A 43 -15.65 -0.22 -5.72
N HIS A 44 -14.53 -0.29 -4.97
CA HIS A 44 -13.37 -1.14 -5.28
C HIS A 44 -13.29 -2.41 -4.45
N LYS A 45 -14.38 -2.79 -3.77
CA LYS A 45 -14.41 -3.96 -2.88
C LYS A 45 -14.18 -5.25 -3.67
N GLY A 46 -13.11 -5.98 -3.34
CA GLY A 46 -12.84 -7.33 -3.84
C GLY A 46 -11.72 -7.44 -4.88
N HIS A 47 -11.09 -6.33 -5.27
CA HIS A 47 -9.94 -6.30 -6.17
C HIS A 47 -8.63 -6.23 -5.37
N HIS A 48 -7.50 -6.55 -6.00
CA HIS A 48 -6.19 -6.27 -5.40
C HIS A 48 -5.76 -4.88 -5.81
N HIS A 49 -5.48 -4.05 -4.80
CA HIS A 49 -4.91 -2.74 -5.00
C HIS A 49 -3.40 -2.79 -4.96
N TYR A 50 -2.80 -1.87 -5.70
CA TYR A 50 -1.37 -1.73 -5.78
C TYR A 50 -0.96 -0.31 -5.40
N ILE A 51 0.05 -0.22 -4.54
CA ILE A 51 0.69 1.04 -4.17
C ILE A 51 2.08 1.07 -4.78
N SER A 52 2.42 2.15 -5.48
CA SER A 52 3.78 2.34 -6.00
C SER A 52 4.78 2.42 -4.85
N THR A 53 5.88 1.66 -4.95
CA THR A 53 6.99 1.72 -3.99
C THR A 53 7.66 3.09 -3.95
N SER A 54 7.43 3.93 -4.96
CA SER A 54 7.87 5.33 -4.98
C SER A 54 7.17 6.20 -3.93
N LEU A 55 5.99 5.77 -3.45
CA LEU A 55 5.26 6.45 -2.39
C LEU A 55 5.79 6.09 -0.99
N VAL A 56 6.67 5.10 -0.84
CA VAL A 56 7.19 4.68 0.46
C VAL A 56 8.19 5.70 0.99
N ALA A 57 7.86 6.31 2.12
CA ALA A 57 8.72 7.25 2.82
C ALA A 57 9.70 6.52 3.75
N GLU A 58 9.17 5.62 4.59
CA GLU A 58 9.96 4.91 5.61
C GLU A 58 9.33 3.56 6.00
N LEU A 59 10.12 2.74 6.70
CA LEU A 59 9.67 1.51 7.34
C LEU A 59 9.77 1.70 8.85
N GLU A 60 8.63 1.66 9.53
CA GLU A 60 8.51 1.86 10.98
C GLU A 60 8.13 0.53 11.64
N GLY A 61 9.12 -0.22 12.12
CA GLY A 61 8.89 -1.54 12.72
C GLY A 61 8.23 -2.50 11.72
N ASN A 62 6.96 -2.85 11.96
CA ASN A 62 6.17 -3.70 11.08
C ASN A 62 5.22 -2.92 10.16
N LYS A 63 5.50 -1.63 9.93
CA LYS A 63 4.69 -0.72 9.12
C LYS A 63 5.47 -0.13 7.95
N VAL A 64 4.78 0.07 6.84
CA VAL A 64 5.22 0.81 5.66
C VAL A 64 4.53 2.16 5.69
N ARG A 65 5.27 3.24 5.93
CA ARG A 65 4.71 4.59 5.90
C ARG A 65 4.83 5.18 4.52
N LEU A 66 3.71 5.65 3.99
CA LEU A 66 3.63 6.37 2.74
C LEU A 66 3.95 7.86 2.93
N SER A 67 4.39 8.48 1.84
CA SER A 67 4.63 9.93 1.74
C SER A 67 3.34 10.73 1.56
N ALA A 68 2.24 10.07 1.22
CA ALA A 68 0.91 10.65 1.11
C ALA A 68 0.03 10.24 2.30
N ASN A 69 -0.93 11.10 2.68
CA ASN A 69 -1.98 10.76 3.66
C ASN A 69 -2.86 9.62 3.13
N ALA A 70 -3.53 8.90 4.04
CA ALA A 70 -4.27 7.70 3.66
C ALA A 70 -5.40 7.97 2.64
N ASP A 71 -6.11 9.08 2.79
CA ASP A 71 -7.18 9.51 1.88
C ASP A 71 -6.67 9.78 0.46
N VAL A 72 -5.47 10.34 0.32
CA VAL A 72 -4.83 10.56 -0.97
C VAL A 72 -4.21 9.26 -1.49
N ALA A 73 -3.61 8.43 -0.64
CA ALA A 73 -3.00 7.17 -1.02
C ALA A 73 -4.00 6.21 -1.69
N VAL A 74 -5.23 6.15 -1.18
CA VAL A 74 -6.33 5.35 -1.77
C VAL A 74 -6.66 5.80 -3.20
N THR A 75 -6.45 7.08 -3.55
CA THR A 75 -6.66 7.56 -4.93
C THR A 75 -5.56 7.13 -5.91
N PHE A 76 -4.41 6.68 -5.40
CA PHE A 76 -3.29 6.19 -6.19
C PHE A 76 -3.28 4.65 -6.32
N GLU A 77 -4.29 3.97 -5.78
CA GLU A 77 -4.44 2.53 -5.92
C GLU A 77 -4.69 2.16 -7.39
N GLU A 78 -3.79 1.36 -7.96
CA GLU A 78 -3.99 0.75 -9.28
C GLU A 78 -4.64 -0.62 -9.11
N GLU A 79 -5.65 -0.94 -9.92
CA GLU A 79 -6.14 -2.32 -10.02
C GLU A 79 -5.18 -3.18 -10.86
N ALA A 80 -5.22 -4.51 -10.66
CA ALA A 80 -4.34 -5.46 -11.35
C ALA A 80 -4.36 -5.34 -12.89
N ASP A 81 -5.47 -4.88 -13.48
CA ASP A 81 -5.65 -4.74 -14.93
C ASP A 81 -5.31 -3.34 -15.49
N GLY A 82 -4.82 -2.40 -14.66
CA GLY A 82 -4.25 -1.13 -15.12
C GLY A 82 -5.08 -0.39 -16.19
N LYS A 83 -6.35 -0.12 -15.90
CA LYS A 83 -7.19 0.81 -16.68
C LYS A 83 -7.60 2.00 -15.83
#